data_AF-A0A965X1P8-F1
#
_entry.id   AF-A0A965X1P8-F1
#
_cell.length_a   1.000
_cell.length_b   1.000
_cell.length_c   1.000
_cell.angle_alpha   90.00
_cell.angle_beta   90.00
_cell.angle_gamma   90.00
#
_symmetry.space_group_name_H-M   'P 1'
#
loop_
_entity.id
_entity.type
_entity.pdbx_description
1 polymer ?
#
loop_
_entity_poly.entity_id
_entity_poly.type
_entity_poly.pdbx_seq_one_letter_code
_entity_poly.pdbx_strand_id
1 'polypeptide(L)'
;MKSYLTKKVLLFQKEPHSTILKRELVSYCQIIIYTYPVTIKIIEDYQAADLLLYVLPRIETLLLTFTYNGIPFENYIKKIAFLQAHSFVKMIRKEKRRFVCDQMAHEDIEYFFYTKQTECSLDMRPHLTYGDDTGSEELMWSSESPVSLELKKKIDTSVPFKKRIIHLILLCSDLLSPSHISFLAEYLKMEEIELAEMISNAIVLSDKRITLQQENKRIRDSHFFEKEFLQREKEYLVSVEAHPFYIERVEKKLEKESRFFYQMNSKVRTRPTTVTHQNAGKVTGVPKGTVDSGLQSLFNYLKPLVDENLKSE
;
A
#
# COMPACT_ATOMS: atom_id res chain seq x y z
N MET A 1 -18.45 -35.59 -27.54
CA MET A 1 -18.33 -35.28 -28.99
C MET A 1 -17.84 -33.84 -29.12
N LYS A 2 -16.79 -33.54 -29.91
CA LYS A 2 -16.26 -32.16 -30.04
C LYS A 2 -17.27 -31.29 -30.82
N SER A 3 -17.66 -30.15 -30.27
CA SER A 3 -18.54 -29.20 -30.96
C SER A 3 -17.88 -28.66 -32.23
N TYR A 4 -18.70 -28.14 -33.15
CA TYR A 4 -18.23 -27.57 -34.41
C TYR A 4 -17.22 -26.41 -34.18
N LEU A 5 -17.52 -25.51 -33.24
CA LEU A 5 -16.63 -24.39 -32.93
C LEU A 5 -15.33 -24.87 -32.28
N THR A 6 -15.40 -25.86 -31.39
CA THR A 6 -14.20 -26.48 -30.79
C THR A 6 -13.29 -27.05 -31.86
N LYS A 7 -13.83 -27.73 -32.87
CA LYS A 7 -13.03 -28.26 -33.99
C LYS A 7 -12.37 -27.14 -34.79
N LYS A 8 -13.08 -26.04 -35.06
CA LYS A 8 -12.53 -24.87 -35.77
C LYS A 8 -11.43 -24.16 -35.00
N VAL A 9 -11.55 -24.00 -33.68
CA VAL A 9 -10.49 -23.42 -32.84
C VAL A 9 -9.25 -24.30 -32.85
N LEU A 10 -9.41 -25.61 -32.70
CA LEU A 10 -8.29 -26.55 -32.78
C LEU A 10 -7.63 -26.58 -34.17
N LEU A 11 -8.39 -26.31 -35.24
CA LEU A 11 -7.86 -26.15 -36.60
C LEU A 11 -7.06 -24.84 -36.72
N PHE A 12 -7.60 -23.74 -36.21
CA PHE A 12 -6.94 -22.44 -36.18
C PHE A 12 -5.61 -22.47 -35.42
N GLN A 13 -5.53 -23.22 -34.31
CA GLN A 13 -4.29 -23.40 -33.56
C GLN A 13 -3.21 -24.16 -34.35
N LYS A 14 -3.61 -25.02 -35.28
CA LYS A 14 -2.67 -25.72 -36.19
C LYS A 14 -2.24 -24.84 -37.36
N GLU A 15 -3.10 -23.93 -37.79
CA GLU A 15 -2.90 -23.03 -38.93
C GLU A 15 -3.16 -21.56 -38.54
N PRO A 16 -2.32 -20.97 -37.67
CA PRO A 16 -2.57 -19.64 -37.09
C PRO A 16 -2.51 -18.50 -38.11
N HIS A 17 -1.93 -18.74 -39.29
CA HIS A 17 -1.82 -17.75 -40.37
C HIS A 17 -3.10 -17.59 -41.19
N SER A 18 -4.12 -18.43 -40.98
CA SER A 18 -5.38 -18.33 -41.70
C SER A 18 -6.20 -17.11 -41.24
N THR A 19 -6.11 -16.02 -41.99
CA THR A 19 -6.80 -14.75 -41.69
C THR A 19 -8.33 -14.89 -41.74
N ILE A 20 -8.84 -15.73 -42.63
CA ILE A 20 -10.28 -16.01 -42.80
C ILE A 20 -10.82 -16.72 -41.56
N LEU A 21 -10.15 -17.80 -41.14
CA LEU A 21 -10.57 -18.59 -39.98
C LEU A 21 -10.44 -17.79 -38.68
N LYS A 22 -9.37 -16.99 -38.56
CA LYS A 22 -9.18 -16.04 -37.46
C LYS A 22 -10.36 -15.07 -37.37
N ARG A 23 -10.73 -14.42 -38.48
CA ARG A 23 -11.82 -13.44 -38.52
C ARG A 23 -13.16 -14.07 -38.14
N GLU A 24 -13.43 -15.27 -38.63
CA GLU A 24 -14.65 -16.00 -38.30
C GLU A 24 -14.72 -16.32 -36.79
N LEU A 25 -13.65 -16.89 -36.23
CA LEU A 25 -13.60 -17.26 -34.81
C LEU A 25 -13.66 -16.04 -33.88
N VAL A 26 -13.00 -14.95 -34.25
CA VAL A 26 -13.09 -13.67 -33.52
C VAL A 26 -14.53 -13.17 -33.52
N SER A 27 -15.22 -13.18 -34.66
CA SER A 27 -16.64 -12.77 -34.75
C SER A 27 -17.53 -13.62 -33.83
N TYR A 28 -17.35 -14.94 -33.81
CA TYR A 28 -18.07 -15.82 -32.87
C TYR A 28 -17.81 -15.46 -31.40
N CYS A 29 -16.55 -15.19 -31.03
CA CYS A 29 -16.22 -14.78 -29.67
C CYS A 29 -16.85 -13.42 -29.32
N GLN A 30 -16.82 -12.46 -30.24
CA GLN A 30 -17.43 -11.14 -30.06
C GLN A 30 -18.93 -11.26 -29.80
N ILE A 31 -19.64 -12.08 -30.59
CA ILE A 31 -21.07 -12.33 -30.40
C ILE A 31 -21.34 -12.90 -29.00
N ILE A 32 -20.57 -13.90 -28.56
CA ILE A 32 -20.79 -14.50 -27.24
C ILE A 32 -20.47 -13.51 -26.12
N ILE A 33 -19.37 -12.76 -26.21
CA ILE A 33 -18.98 -11.77 -25.19
C ILE A 33 -20.01 -10.63 -25.10
N TYR A 34 -20.60 -10.23 -26.22
CA TYR A 34 -21.62 -9.19 -26.27
C TYR A 34 -22.97 -9.68 -25.70
N THR A 35 -23.43 -10.87 -26.11
CA THR A 35 -24.80 -11.33 -25.83
C THR A 35 -24.95 -12.10 -24.52
N TYR A 36 -23.96 -12.92 -24.14
CA TYR A 36 -24.11 -13.85 -23.03
C TYR A 36 -24.23 -13.14 -21.67
N PRO A 37 -23.37 -12.17 -21.31
CA PRO A 37 -23.47 -11.45 -20.03
C PRO A 37 -24.79 -10.68 -19.85
N VAL A 38 -25.34 -10.17 -20.95
CA VAL A 38 -26.66 -9.51 -21.00
C VAL A 38 -27.78 -10.52 -20.75
N THR A 39 -27.75 -11.66 -21.45
CA THR A 39 -28.78 -12.70 -21.36
C THR A 39 -28.92 -13.26 -19.94
N ILE A 40 -27.81 -13.37 -19.22
CA ILE A 40 -27.76 -13.83 -17.82
C ILE A 40 -27.85 -12.67 -16.80
N LYS A 41 -28.13 -11.45 -17.25
CA LYS A 41 -28.36 -10.24 -16.44
C LYS A 41 -27.21 -9.83 -15.52
N ILE A 42 -25.95 -9.99 -15.95
CA ILE A 42 -24.77 -9.48 -15.22
C ILE A 42 -24.54 -8.00 -15.52
N ILE A 43 -24.78 -7.60 -16.76
CA ILE A 43 -24.66 -6.23 -17.26
C ILE A 43 -25.95 -5.83 -17.95
N GLU A 44 -26.14 -4.51 -18.09
CA GLU A 44 -27.25 -3.95 -18.87
C GLU A 44 -26.89 -3.88 -20.36
N ASP A 45 -27.89 -3.90 -21.24
CA ASP A 45 -27.72 -3.97 -22.69
C ASP A 45 -26.80 -2.87 -23.23
N TYR A 46 -26.92 -1.65 -22.70
CA TYR A 46 -26.10 -0.51 -23.11
C TYR A 46 -24.61 -0.68 -22.76
N GLN A 47 -24.27 -1.55 -21.80
CA GLN A 47 -22.89 -1.82 -21.36
C GLN A 47 -22.19 -2.90 -22.20
N ALA A 48 -22.93 -3.61 -23.06
CA ALA A 48 -22.41 -4.74 -23.80
C ALA A 48 -21.32 -4.35 -24.80
N ALA A 49 -21.45 -3.18 -25.43
CA ALA A 49 -20.47 -2.65 -26.36
C ALA A 49 -19.15 -2.31 -25.65
N ASP A 50 -19.23 -1.66 -24.49
CA ASP A 50 -18.05 -1.28 -23.70
C ASP A 50 -17.32 -2.51 -23.14
N LEU A 51 -18.07 -3.52 -22.66
CA LEU A 51 -17.48 -4.78 -22.26
C LEU A 51 -16.76 -5.45 -23.43
N LEU A 52 -17.36 -5.44 -24.63
CA LEU A 52 -16.74 -6.02 -25.81
C LEU A 52 -15.42 -5.33 -26.14
N LEU A 53 -15.39 -3.98 -26.15
CA LEU A 53 -14.18 -3.20 -26.37
C LEU A 53 -13.11 -3.51 -25.33
N TYR A 54 -13.49 -3.68 -24.06
CA TYR A 54 -12.59 -4.05 -22.97
C TYR A 54 -11.93 -5.43 -23.18
N VAL A 55 -12.66 -6.41 -23.72
CA VAL A 55 -12.16 -7.79 -23.91
C VAL A 55 -11.49 -8.00 -25.27
N LEU A 56 -11.82 -7.17 -26.27
CA LEU A 56 -11.40 -7.31 -27.67
C LEU A 56 -9.90 -7.61 -27.87
N PRO A 57 -8.96 -6.91 -27.20
CA PRO A 57 -7.52 -7.15 -27.39
C PRO A 57 -7.07 -8.57 -27.00
N ARG A 58 -7.86 -9.26 -26.17
CA ARG A 58 -7.49 -10.57 -25.58
C ARG A 58 -8.09 -11.75 -26.33
N ILE A 59 -9.05 -11.53 -27.22
CA ILE A 59 -9.79 -12.62 -27.91
C ILE A 59 -8.83 -13.52 -28.69
N GLU A 60 -7.85 -12.94 -29.39
CA GLU A 60 -6.86 -13.70 -30.14
C GLU A 60 -6.03 -14.61 -29.22
N THR A 61 -5.58 -14.10 -28.09
CA THR A 61 -4.85 -14.90 -27.09
C THR A 61 -5.72 -16.04 -26.56
N LEU A 62 -7.02 -15.81 -26.32
CA LEU A 62 -7.95 -16.86 -25.85
C LEU A 62 -8.11 -17.98 -26.88
N LEU A 63 -8.12 -17.64 -28.17
CA LEU A 63 -8.16 -18.63 -29.25
C LEU A 63 -6.88 -19.46 -29.31
N LEU A 64 -5.72 -18.84 -29.18
CA LEU A 64 -4.42 -19.53 -29.25
C LEU A 64 -4.13 -20.39 -28.01
N THR A 65 -4.58 -19.95 -26.84
CA THR A 65 -4.25 -20.61 -25.54
C THR A 65 -5.28 -21.64 -25.10
N PHE A 66 -6.41 -21.77 -25.79
CA PHE A 66 -7.43 -22.74 -25.43
C PHE A 66 -6.91 -24.17 -25.53
N THR A 67 -7.12 -24.96 -24.48
CA THR A 67 -6.81 -26.40 -24.45
C THR A 67 -8.07 -27.21 -24.23
N TYR A 68 -8.30 -28.20 -25.10
CA TYR A 68 -9.49 -29.04 -25.01
C TYR A 68 -9.30 -30.15 -23.97
N ASN A 69 -9.82 -29.92 -22.76
CA ASN A 69 -9.84 -30.89 -21.66
C ASN A 69 -11.25 -31.44 -21.40
N GLY A 70 -12.02 -31.70 -22.46
CA GLY A 70 -13.40 -32.21 -22.37
C GLY A 70 -14.49 -31.14 -22.28
N ILE A 71 -14.10 -29.86 -22.16
CA ILE A 71 -15.02 -28.71 -22.17
C ILE A 71 -15.05 -28.10 -23.59
N PRO A 72 -16.23 -27.97 -24.23
CA PRO A 72 -16.34 -27.27 -25.51
C PRO A 72 -15.92 -25.80 -25.41
N PHE A 73 -15.34 -25.28 -26.49
CA PHE A 73 -14.86 -23.91 -26.57
C PHE A 73 -15.97 -22.87 -26.27
N GLU A 74 -17.21 -23.14 -26.69
CA GLU A 74 -18.39 -22.32 -26.42
C GLU A 74 -18.60 -22.11 -24.90
N ASN A 75 -18.41 -23.15 -24.10
CA ASN A 75 -18.57 -23.08 -22.66
C ASN A 75 -17.38 -22.38 -22.00
N TYR A 76 -16.18 -22.60 -22.52
CA TYR A 76 -14.99 -21.88 -22.11
C TYR A 76 -15.15 -20.36 -22.31
N ILE A 77 -15.54 -19.92 -23.51
CA ILE A 77 -15.67 -18.49 -23.81
C ILE A 77 -16.85 -17.86 -23.06
N LYS A 78 -17.95 -18.58 -22.83
CA LYS A 78 -19.04 -18.13 -21.92
C LYS A 78 -18.54 -17.91 -20.50
N LYS A 79 -17.74 -18.83 -19.96
CA LYS A 79 -17.13 -18.69 -18.62
C LYS A 79 -16.19 -17.47 -18.57
N ILE A 80 -15.40 -17.24 -19.61
CA ILE A 80 -14.56 -16.05 -19.70
C ILE A 80 -15.40 -14.79 -19.76
N ALA A 81 -16.43 -14.73 -20.61
CA ALA A 81 -17.34 -13.59 -20.73
C ALA A 81 -18.01 -13.27 -19.38
N PHE A 82 -18.45 -14.29 -18.63
CA PHE A 82 -18.97 -14.14 -17.27
C PHE A 82 -17.96 -13.46 -16.32
N LEU A 83 -16.72 -13.96 -16.26
CA LEU A 83 -15.69 -13.42 -15.38
C LEU A 83 -15.25 -12.01 -15.76
N GLN A 84 -15.14 -11.73 -17.06
CA GLN A 84 -14.81 -10.40 -17.56
C GLN A 84 -15.94 -9.41 -17.28
N ALA A 85 -17.20 -9.80 -17.46
CA ALA A 85 -18.35 -8.97 -17.12
C ALA A 85 -18.37 -8.57 -15.63
N HIS A 86 -18.11 -9.50 -14.71
CA HIS A 86 -17.99 -9.17 -13.29
C HIS A 86 -16.83 -8.21 -12.98
N SER A 87 -15.69 -8.42 -13.64
CA SER A 87 -14.51 -7.55 -13.49
C SER A 87 -14.78 -6.15 -14.04
N PHE A 88 -15.46 -6.07 -15.18
CA PHE A 88 -15.88 -4.85 -15.84
C PHE A 88 -16.91 -4.06 -15.02
N VAL A 89 -17.93 -4.72 -14.45
CA VAL A 89 -18.87 -4.08 -13.52
C VAL A 89 -18.14 -3.53 -12.29
N LYS A 90 -17.16 -4.26 -11.76
CA LYS A 90 -16.33 -3.77 -10.64
C LYS A 90 -15.51 -2.54 -11.05
N MET A 91 -14.98 -2.51 -12.27
CA MET A 91 -14.26 -1.38 -12.85
C MET A 91 -15.17 -0.16 -13.02
N ILE A 92 -16.32 -0.31 -13.69
CA ILE A 92 -17.32 0.76 -13.84
C ILE A 92 -17.77 1.28 -12.48
N ARG A 93 -18.02 0.40 -11.50
CA ARG A 93 -18.38 0.85 -10.15
C ARG A 93 -17.25 1.60 -9.47
N LYS A 94 -15.99 1.24 -9.69
CA LYS A 94 -14.83 1.98 -9.19
C LYS A 94 -14.69 3.34 -9.89
N GLU A 95 -15.01 3.40 -11.17
CA GLU A 95 -14.91 4.59 -12.00
C GLU A 95 -16.08 5.57 -11.78
N LYS A 96 -17.32 5.11 -11.71
CA LYS A 96 -18.46 5.91 -11.24
C LYS A 96 -18.22 6.46 -9.83
N ARG A 97 -17.55 5.69 -8.96
CA ARG A 97 -17.09 6.19 -7.65
C ARG A 97 -16.01 7.28 -7.74
N ARG A 98 -15.27 7.40 -8.85
CA ARG A 98 -14.39 8.55 -9.11
C ARG A 98 -15.19 9.77 -9.54
N PHE A 99 -16.25 9.61 -10.33
CA PHE A 99 -17.06 10.73 -10.83
C PHE A 99 -18.04 11.29 -9.79
N VAL A 100 -18.47 10.50 -8.80
CA VAL A 100 -19.20 11.03 -7.63
C VAL A 100 -18.30 11.99 -6.80
N CYS A 101 -16.98 11.96 -7.01
CA CYS A 101 -16.04 12.94 -6.45
C CYS A 101 -15.88 14.21 -7.30
N ASP A 102 -16.55 14.38 -8.46
CA ASP A 102 -16.53 15.65 -9.22
C ASP A 102 -17.39 16.76 -8.56
N GLN A 103 -18.04 16.46 -7.43
CA GLN A 103 -18.65 17.46 -6.54
C GLN A 103 -17.75 17.83 -5.35
N MET A 104 -16.47 17.46 -5.37
CA MET A 104 -15.53 17.82 -4.31
C MET A 104 -15.04 19.27 -4.46
N ALA A 105 -14.76 19.90 -3.31
CA ALA A 105 -13.96 21.13 -3.28
C ALA A 105 -12.56 20.83 -3.85
N HIS A 106 -11.96 21.82 -4.51
CA HIS A 106 -10.74 21.68 -5.31
C HIS A 106 -9.56 21.02 -4.53
N GLU A 107 -9.54 21.21 -3.22
CA GLU A 107 -8.53 20.74 -2.26
C GLU A 107 -8.46 19.20 -2.15
N ASP A 108 -9.60 18.51 -2.23
CA ASP A 108 -9.64 17.04 -2.11
C ASP A 108 -9.30 16.34 -3.43
N ILE A 109 -9.52 17.01 -4.56
CA ILE A 109 -9.18 16.52 -5.91
C ILE A 109 -7.66 16.50 -6.07
N GLU A 110 -6.96 17.55 -5.63
CA GLU A 110 -5.49 17.58 -5.59
C GLU A 110 -4.93 16.40 -4.80
N TYR A 111 -5.46 16.12 -3.61
CA TYR A 111 -5.03 14.99 -2.79
C TYR A 111 -5.15 13.64 -3.53
N PHE A 112 -6.21 13.45 -4.34
CA PHE A 112 -6.43 12.22 -5.12
C PHE A 112 -5.49 12.09 -6.33
N PHE A 113 -5.09 13.21 -6.95
CA PHE A 113 -4.10 13.23 -8.02
C PHE A 113 -2.69 13.01 -7.47
N TYR A 114 -2.34 13.65 -6.35
CA TYR A 114 -1.02 13.53 -5.72
C TYR A 114 -0.75 12.12 -5.18
N THR A 115 -1.72 11.48 -4.51
CA THR A 115 -1.56 10.12 -3.95
C THR A 115 -1.47 9.02 -5.00
N LYS A 116 -2.04 9.21 -6.20
CA LYS A 116 -1.88 8.26 -7.31
C LYS A 116 -0.63 8.47 -8.14
N GLN A 117 -0.17 9.71 -8.30
CA GLN A 117 1.11 9.97 -8.95
C GLN A 117 2.29 9.42 -8.13
N THR A 118 2.15 9.28 -6.80
CA THR A 118 3.17 8.65 -5.95
C THR A 118 3.30 7.13 -6.15
N GLU A 119 2.39 6.46 -6.89
CA GLU A 119 2.59 5.05 -7.27
C GLU A 119 3.78 4.88 -8.25
N CYS A 120 4.37 5.97 -8.76
CA CYS A 120 5.48 5.95 -9.71
C CYS A 120 6.71 6.79 -9.31
N SER A 121 6.77 7.35 -8.10
CA SER A 121 7.91 8.13 -7.63
C SER A 121 8.29 7.73 -6.21
N LEU A 122 9.54 7.29 -6.05
CA LEU A 122 10.22 7.29 -4.76
C LEU A 122 10.01 8.65 -4.08
N ASP A 123 9.67 8.60 -2.80
CA ASP A 123 9.63 9.72 -1.85
C ASP A 123 8.85 10.98 -2.27
N MET A 124 7.54 11.02 -1.97
CA MET A 124 6.91 12.22 -1.41
C MET A 124 5.65 11.84 -0.63
N ARG A 125 5.65 12.12 0.69
CA ARG A 125 4.43 12.14 1.51
C ARG A 125 3.58 13.36 1.11
N PRO A 126 2.30 13.20 0.74
CA PRO A 126 1.34 14.27 0.90
C PRO A 126 0.79 14.16 2.33
N HIS A 127 1.22 15.10 3.18
CA HIS A 127 0.56 15.39 4.44
C HIS A 127 -0.92 15.63 4.18
N LEU A 128 -1.79 14.90 4.87
CA LEU A 128 -3.15 15.27 5.27
C LEU A 128 -3.76 14.05 6.02
N THR A 129 -3.11 13.66 7.11
CA THR A 129 -3.82 12.98 8.20
C THR A 129 -4.37 14.08 9.11
N TYR A 130 -5.64 14.41 8.94
CA TYR A 130 -6.41 15.09 9.97
C TYR A 130 -6.27 14.27 11.27
N GLY A 131 -5.55 14.83 12.24
CA GLY A 131 -5.36 14.27 13.57
C GLY A 131 -4.12 13.38 13.75
N ASP A 132 -2.92 13.89 13.46
CA ASP A 132 -1.78 13.67 14.34
C ASP A 132 -1.02 14.99 14.42
N ASP A 133 -0.97 15.51 15.64
CA ASP A 133 -0.31 16.73 16.08
C ASP A 133 1.21 16.57 15.96
N THR A 134 1.71 16.61 14.73
CA THR A 134 3.12 16.94 14.46
C THR A 134 3.11 18.18 13.61
N GLY A 135 2.86 19.31 14.27
CA GLY A 135 3.50 20.55 13.85
C GLY A 135 4.93 20.20 13.47
N SER A 136 5.25 20.44 12.20
CA SER A 136 6.60 20.56 11.72
C SER A 136 7.23 21.79 12.35
N GLU A 137 7.40 21.76 13.67
CA GLU A 137 8.63 22.26 14.25
C GLU A 137 9.70 21.30 13.74
N GLU A 138 10.52 21.74 12.80
CA GLU A 138 11.86 21.20 12.70
C GLU A 138 12.45 21.30 14.10
N LEU A 139 12.37 20.22 14.89
CA LEU A 139 13.10 20.06 16.13
C LEU A 139 14.54 20.41 15.78
N MET A 140 14.99 21.60 16.15
CA MET A 140 16.33 22.07 15.82
C MET A 140 17.32 21.16 16.54
N TRP A 141 17.94 20.24 15.80
CA TRP A 141 19.00 19.39 16.31
C TRP A 141 20.17 20.29 16.74
N SER A 142 20.26 20.53 18.05
CA SER A 142 21.28 21.39 18.62
C SER A 142 22.30 20.57 19.40
N SER A 143 23.58 20.78 19.08
CA SER A 143 24.70 20.25 19.85
C SER A 143 24.95 21.04 21.15
N GLU A 144 24.28 22.18 21.31
CA GLU A 144 24.50 23.15 22.38
C GLU A 144 23.51 23.01 23.54
N SER A 145 22.47 22.19 23.39
CA SER A 145 21.53 21.94 24.49
C SER A 145 22.27 21.33 25.70
N PRO A 146 21.84 21.63 26.94
CA PRO A 146 22.49 21.08 28.14
C PRO A 146 22.50 19.54 28.13
N VAL A 147 21.42 18.92 27.64
CA VAL A 147 21.33 17.46 27.45
C VAL A 147 22.34 16.97 26.41
N SER A 148 22.44 17.68 25.27
CA SER A 148 23.39 17.35 24.19
C SER A 148 24.84 17.47 24.66
N LEU A 149 25.19 18.46 25.49
CA LEU A 149 26.53 18.61 26.03
C LEU A 149 26.88 17.49 27.01
N GLU A 150 25.95 17.12 27.88
CA GLU A 150 26.16 16.01 28.80
C GLU A 150 26.32 14.67 28.07
N LEU A 151 25.49 14.43 27.06
CA LEU A 151 25.60 13.25 26.22
C LEU A 151 26.92 13.20 25.48
N LYS A 152 27.38 14.33 24.92
CA LYS A 152 28.66 14.44 24.20
C LYS A 152 29.82 14.11 25.13
N LYS A 153 29.80 14.63 26.37
CA LYS A 153 30.78 14.29 27.41
C LYS A 153 30.77 12.79 27.74
N LYS A 154 29.60 12.17 27.81
CA LYS A 154 29.48 10.73 28.10
C LYS A 154 29.95 9.85 26.94
N ILE A 155 29.66 10.25 25.71
CA ILE A 155 30.11 9.60 24.48
C ILE A 155 31.63 9.64 24.40
N ASP A 156 32.23 10.80 24.68
CA ASP A 156 33.68 11.00 24.65
C ASP A 156 34.42 10.20 25.72
N THR A 157 33.79 9.97 26.87
CA THR A 157 34.41 9.27 28.00
C THR A 157 34.15 7.76 28.01
N SER A 158 33.10 7.28 27.33
CA SER A 158 32.66 5.89 27.42
C SER A 158 32.36 5.28 26.06
N VAL A 159 33.31 4.45 25.58
CA VAL A 159 33.15 3.65 24.35
C VAL A 159 31.90 2.75 24.40
N PRO A 160 31.58 2.05 25.51
CA PRO A 160 30.34 1.28 25.61
C PRO A 160 29.08 2.16 25.48
N PHE A 161 29.11 3.39 26.00
CA PHE A 161 27.99 4.32 25.87
C PHE A 161 27.82 4.80 24.42
N LYS A 162 28.92 5.18 23.75
CA LYS A 162 28.93 5.50 22.31
C LYS A 162 28.30 4.38 21.48
N LYS A 163 28.65 3.11 21.76
CA LYS A 163 28.05 1.95 21.07
C LYS A 163 26.54 1.83 21.30
N ARG A 164 26.03 2.15 22.49
CA ARG A 164 24.58 2.12 22.79
C ARG A 164 23.83 3.22 22.04
N ILE A 165 24.44 4.40 21.90
CA ILE A 165 23.88 5.48 21.06
C ILE A 165 23.82 5.03 19.61
N ILE A 166 24.87 4.39 19.09
CA ILE A 166 24.85 3.80 17.73
C ILE A 166 23.71 2.77 17.61
N HIS A 167 23.50 1.90 18.60
CA HIS A 167 22.36 0.97 18.57
C HIS A 167 21.02 1.68 18.49
N LEU A 168 20.83 2.78 19.22
CA LEU A 168 19.61 3.59 19.15
C LEU A 168 19.44 4.20 17.75
N ILE A 169 20.51 4.77 17.18
CA ILE A 169 20.50 5.36 15.83
C ILE A 169 20.11 4.31 14.79
N LEU A 170 20.68 3.10 14.85
CA LEU A 170 20.33 2.02 13.93
C LEU A 170 18.86 1.59 14.04
N LEU A 171 18.26 1.67 15.23
CA LEU A 171 16.85 1.33 15.42
C LEU A 171 15.91 2.41 14.89
N CYS A 172 16.37 3.65 14.86
CA CYS A 172 15.66 4.80 14.33
C CYS A 172 16.05 5.13 12.88
N SER A 173 16.70 4.20 12.16
CA SER A 173 17.24 4.45 10.81
C SER A 173 16.21 4.95 9.80
N ASP A 174 14.95 4.56 9.97
CA ASP A 174 13.81 4.95 9.13
C ASP A 174 13.25 6.35 9.41
N LEU A 175 13.74 7.01 10.47
CA LEU A 175 13.36 8.36 10.87
C LEU A 175 14.45 9.39 10.58
N LEU A 176 15.62 8.97 10.10
CA LEU A 176 16.77 9.83 9.88
C LEU A 176 16.80 10.35 8.44
N SER A 177 16.99 11.67 8.28
CA SER A 177 17.29 12.31 7.01
C SER A 177 18.81 12.32 6.78
N PRO A 178 19.27 12.61 5.55
CA PRO A 178 20.70 12.79 5.29
C PRO A 178 21.36 13.83 6.21
N SER A 179 20.70 14.96 6.47
CA SER A 179 21.21 15.99 7.38
C SER A 179 21.35 15.49 8.83
N HIS A 180 20.44 14.65 9.30
CA HIS A 180 20.57 14.00 10.62
C HIS A 180 21.77 13.05 10.66
N ILE A 181 22.04 12.33 9.57
CA ILE A 181 23.18 11.40 9.49
C ILE A 181 24.50 12.18 9.57
N SER A 182 24.65 13.26 8.81
CA SER A 182 25.85 14.11 8.85
C SER A 182 26.07 14.69 10.25
N PHE A 183 25.01 15.22 10.88
CA PHE A 183 25.07 15.73 12.26
C PHE A 183 25.48 14.64 13.26
N LEU A 184 24.85 13.46 13.18
CA LEU A 184 25.14 12.35 14.09
C LEU A 184 26.56 11.81 13.93
N ALA A 185 27.08 11.77 12.70
CA ALA A 185 28.45 11.35 12.42
C ALA A 185 29.46 12.30 13.08
N GLU A 186 29.27 13.61 12.92
CA GLU A 186 30.08 14.63 13.60
C GLU A 186 29.96 14.51 15.12
N TYR A 187 28.73 14.39 15.63
CA TYR A 187 28.43 14.32 17.05
C TYR A 187 29.07 13.08 17.71
N LEU A 188 29.12 11.96 16.99
CA LEU A 188 29.76 10.73 17.42
C LEU A 188 31.27 10.71 17.19
N LYS A 189 31.85 11.68 16.47
CA LYS A 189 33.24 11.63 15.98
C LYS A 189 33.52 10.33 15.23
N MET A 190 32.73 10.08 14.18
CA MET A 190 32.91 8.98 13.24
C MET A 190 32.78 9.49 11.81
N GLU A 191 33.28 8.73 10.85
CA GLU A 191 33.13 9.11 9.45
C GLU A 191 31.67 8.97 9.01
N GLU A 192 31.18 9.95 8.26
CA GLU A 192 29.79 9.97 7.78
C GLU A 192 29.48 8.74 6.92
N ILE A 193 30.44 8.36 6.06
CA ILE A 193 30.34 7.17 5.20
C ILE A 193 30.19 5.91 6.06
N GLU A 194 30.97 5.78 7.14
CA GLU A 194 30.88 4.63 8.05
C GLU A 194 29.47 4.53 8.68
N LEU A 195 28.93 5.65 9.17
CA LEU A 195 27.58 5.66 9.76
C LEU A 195 26.49 5.34 8.73
N ALA A 196 26.60 5.92 7.53
CA ALA A 196 25.68 5.69 6.43
C ALA A 196 25.70 4.23 5.96
N GLU A 197 26.87 3.59 5.91
CA GLU A 197 27.00 2.16 5.59
C GLU A 197 26.35 1.28 6.67
N MET A 198 26.55 1.59 7.95
CA MET A 198 25.91 0.86 9.05
C MET A 198 24.38 0.96 8.98
N ILE A 199 23.85 2.16 8.72
CA ILE A 199 22.41 2.40 8.54
C ILE A 199 21.88 1.62 7.33
N SER A 200 22.58 1.70 6.19
CA SER A 200 22.20 1.00 4.96
C SER A 200 22.16 -0.52 5.18
N ASN A 201 23.17 -1.08 5.85
CA ASN A 201 23.21 -2.50 6.19
C ASN A 201 22.05 -2.91 7.13
N ALA A 202 21.69 -2.06 8.10
CA ALA A 202 20.57 -2.31 8.99
C ALA A 202 19.23 -2.32 8.24
N ILE A 203 19.05 -1.42 7.28
CA ILE A 203 17.87 -1.32 6.41
C ILE A 203 17.76 -2.56 5.51
N VAL A 204 18.84 -2.95 4.83
CA VAL A 204 18.87 -4.15 3.96
C VAL A 204 18.51 -5.42 4.74
N LEU A 205 19.04 -5.58 5.96
CA LEU A 205 18.67 -6.70 6.85
C LEU A 205 17.20 -6.66 7.30
N SER A 206 16.52 -5.54 7.07
CA SER A 206 15.14 -5.28 7.48
C SER A 206 14.17 -5.19 6.29
N ASP A 207 14.60 -5.42 5.05
CA ASP A 207 13.78 -5.33 3.82
C ASP A 207 12.44 -6.08 3.91
N LYS A 208 12.47 -7.32 4.40
CA LYS A 208 11.25 -8.12 4.60
C LYS A 208 10.27 -7.48 5.58
N ARG A 209 10.78 -6.74 6.58
CA ARG A 209 9.94 -6.03 7.55
C ARG A 209 9.44 -4.70 6.99
N ILE A 210 10.26 -4.00 6.21
CA ILE A 210 9.88 -2.77 5.48
C ILE A 210 8.71 -3.07 4.55
N THR A 211 8.84 -4.09 3.70
CA THR A 211 7.78 -4.54 2.79
C THR A 211 6.48 -4.88 3.51
N LEU A 212 6.56 -5.65 4.61
CA LEU A 212 5.38 -5.96 5.43
C LEU A 212 4.76 -4.70 6.07
N GLN A 213 5.57 -3.74 6.50
CA GLN A 213 5.07 -2.49 7.08
C GLN A 213 4.38 -1.63 6.02
N GLN A 214 4.94 -1.54 4.81
CA GLN A 214 4.33 -0.88 3.66
C GLN A 214 3.01 -1.54 3.27
N GLU A 215 2.95 -2.87 3.24
CA GLU A 215 1.72 -3.61 2.97
C GLU A 215 0.65 -3.35 4.04
N ASN A 216 1.02 -3.36 5.33
CA ASN A 216 0.10 -3.04 6.42
C ASN A 216 -0.42 -1.59 6.34
N LYS A 217 0.44 -0.63 5.99
CA LYS A 217 0.04 0.77 5.75
C LYS A 217 -0.94 0.84 4.58
N ARG A 218 -0.65 0.16 3.46
CA ARG A 218 -1.56 0.09 2.30
C ARG A 218 -2.93 -0.49 2.64
N ILE A 219 -2.97 -1.58 3.42
CA ILE A 219 -4.23 -2.20 3.86
C ILE A 219 -5.00 -1.24 4.78
N ARG A 220 -4.31 -0.61 5.75
CA ARG A 220 -4.91 0.41 6.63
C ARG A 220 -5.52 1.53 5.80
N ASP A 221 -4.78 2.09 4.85
CA ASP A 221 -5.21 3.23 4.04
C ASP A 221 -6.40 2.84 3.16
N SER A 222 -6.40 1.62 2.60
CA SER A 222 -7.56 1.10 1.88
C SER A 222 -8.82 1.06 2.75
N HIS A 223 -8.72 0.61 4.00
CA HIS A 223 -9.85 0.60 4.93
C HIS A 223 -10.27 2.00 5.36
N PHE A 224 -9.32 2.92 5.53
CA PHE A 224 -9.60 4.33 5.78
C PHE A 224 -10.42 4.94 4.65
N PHE A 225 -9.97 4.79 3.40
CA PHE A 225 -10.68 5.35 2.25
C PHE A 225 -12.07 4.73 2.05
N GLU A 226 -12.21 3.42 2.22
CA GLU A 226 -13.54 2.79 2.11
C GLU A 226 -14.46 3.25 3.24
N LYS A 227 -13.95 3.41 4.47
CA LYS A 227 -14.70 4.00 5.59
C LYS A 227 -15.17 5.42 5.26
N GLU A 228 -14.27 6.31 4.84
CA GLU A 228 -14.59 7.70 4.52
C GLU A 228 -15.57 7.81 3.33
N PHE A 229 -15.49 6.87 2.39
CA PHE A 229 -16.47 6.76 1.31
C PHE A 229 -17.86 6.35 1.83
N LEU A 230 -17.93 5.28 2.62
CA LEU A 230 -19.20 4.77 3.16
C LEU A 230 -19.86 5.77 4.12
N GLN A 231 -19.06 6.57 4.83
CA GLN A 231 -19.54 7.65 5.68
C GLN A 231 -20.30 8.69 4.84
N ARG A 232 -19.70 9.16 3.75
CA ARG A 232 -20.35 10.10 2.82
C ARG A 232 -21.55 9.48 2.11
N GLU A 233 -21.47 8.22 1.69
CA GLU A 233 -22.59 7.50 1.09
C GLU A 233 -23.79 7.42 2.05
N LYS A 234 -23.52 7.16 3.34
CA LYS A 234 -24.55 7.18 4.40
C LYS A 234 -25.17 8.57 4.53
N GLU A 235 -24.36 9.61 4.63
CA GLU A 235 -24.83 11.01 4.75
C GLU A 235 -25.71 11.41 3.58
N TYR A 236 -25.33 11.05 2.36
CA TYR A 236 -26.14 11.27 1.16
C TYR A 236 -27.47 10.50 1.21
N LEU A 237 -27.46 9.21 1.56
CA LEU A 237 -28.69 8.42 1.64
C LEU A 237 -29.66 8.97 2.69
N VAL A 238 -29.13 9.51 3.79
CA VAL A 238 -29.94 10.18 4.82
C VAL A 238 -30.50 11.50 4.29
N SER A 239 -29.72 12.31 3.55
CA SER A 239 -30.17 13.60 3.04
C SER A 239 -31.26 13.51 1.97
N VAL A 240 -31.29 12.42 1.21
CA VAL A 240 -32.31 12.14 0.20
C VAL A 240 -33.48 11.29 0.71
N GLU A 241 -33.56 11.08 2.03
CA GLU A 241 -34.59 10.24 2.68
C GLU A 241 -34.72 8.83 2.06
N ALA A 242 -33.58 8.24 1.69
CA ALA A 242 -33.55 6.93 1.07
C ALA A 242 -34.14 5.86 2.00
N HIS A 243 -34.69 4.80 1.42
CA HIS A 243 -35.33 3.72 2.18
C HIS A 243 -34.36 3.13 3.24
N PRO A 244 -34.83 2.90 4.50
CA PRO A 244 -33.98 2.50 5.64
C PRO A 244 -33.07 1.29 5.38
N PHE A 245 -33.56 0.33 4.58
CA PHE A 245 -32.79 -0.84 4.16
C PHE A 245 -31.42 -0.50 3.51
N TYR A 246 -31.36 0.55 2.68
CA TYR A 246 -30.10 0.94 2.01
C TYR A 246 -29.15 1.62 2.99
N ILE A 247 -29.69 2.45 3.89
CA ILE A 247 -28.93 3.13 4.95
C ILE A 247 -28.31 2.09 5.89
N GLU A 248 -29.10 1.13 6.39
CA GLU A 248 -28.63 0.07 7.29
C GLU A 248 -27.55 -0.81 6.63
N ARG A 249 -27.68 -1.08 5.33
CA ARG A 249 -26.69 -1.84 4.57
C ARG A 249 -25.35 -1.11 4.47
N VAL A 250 -25.37 0.19 4.22
CA VAL A 250 -24.15 1.02 4.18
C VAL A 250 -23.54 1.14 5.56
N GLU A 251 -24.38 1.33 6.59
CA GLU A 251 -23.95 1.42 7.99
C GLU A 251 -23.23 0.15 8.48
N LYS A 252 -23.77 -1.04 8.19
CA LYS A 252 -23.09 -2.31 8.52
C LYS A 252 -21.72 -2.44 7.85
N LYS A 253 -21.59 -1.96 6.60
CA LYS A 253 -20.29 -1.95 5.92
C LYS A 253 -19.35 -0.92 6.54
N LEU A 254 -19.84 0.28 6.84
CA LEU A 254 -19.06 1.35 7.45
C LEU A 254 -18.48 0.90 8.79
N GLU A 255 -19.29 0.24 9.62
CA GLU A 255 -18.84 -0.28 10.91
C GLU A 255 -17.74 -1.34 10.73
N LYS A 256 -17.92 -2.24 9.76
CA LYS A 256 -16.93 -3.27 9.41
C LYS A 256 -15.60 -2.64 8.99
N GLU A 257 -15.62 -1.69 8.05
CA GLU A 257 -14.41 -1.03 7.55
C GLU A 257 -13.74 -0.17 8.64
N SER A 258 -14.53 0.52 9.46
CA SER A 258 -14.04 1.25 10.63
C SER A 258 -13.28 0.33 11.59
N ARG A 259 -13.85 -0.83 11.91
CA ARG A 259 -13.22 -1.82 12.79
C ARG A 259 -11.88 -2.29 12.21
N PHE A 260 -11.83 -2.61 10.92
CA PHE A 260 -10.58 -3.02 10.27
C PHE A 260 -9.54 -1.91 10.24
N PHE A 261 -9.94 -0.67 9.95
CA PHE A 261 -9.05 0.49 10.03
C PHE A 261 -8.39 0.62 11.40
N TYR A 262 -9.16 0.64 12.49
CA TYR A 262 -8.59 0.77 13.84
C TYR A 262 -7.72 -0.43 14.24
N GLN A 263 -8.10 -1.65 13.83
CA GLN A 263 -7.26 -2.83 14.02
C GLN A 263 -5.92 -2.73 13.28
N MET A 264 -5.92 -2.25 12.03
CA MET A 264 -4.67 -2.08 11.29
C MET A 264 -3.84 -0.92 11.82
N ASN A 265 -4.49 0.19 12.20
CA ASN A 265 -3.80 1.35 12.75
C ASN A 265 -3.07 1.01 14.06
N SER A 266 -3.69 0.23 14.95
CA SER A 266 -3.01 -0.26 16.15
C SER A 266 -1.85 -1.21 15.83
N LYS A 267 -1.97 -2.09 14.83
CA LYS A 267 -0.87 -2.94 14.36
C LYS A 267 0.31 -2.15 13.78
N VAL A 268 0.04 -1.06 13.07
CA VAL A 268 1.07 -0.18 12.53
C VAL A 268 1.74 0.61 13.66
N ARG A 269 0.97 1.17 14.60
CA ARG A 269 1.49 1.92 15.76
C ARG A 269 2.35 1.08 16.70
N THR A 270 2.00 -0.20 16.92
CA THR A 270 2.78 -1.11 17.79
C THR A 270 4.12 -1.56 17.21
N ARG A 271 4.38 -1.29 15.92
CA ARG A 271 5.64 -1.65 15.24
C ARG A 271 6.21 -0.43 14.52
N PRO A 272 6.68 0.58 15.27
CA PRO A 272 7.09 1.84 14.67
C PRO A 272 8.35 1.69 13.81
N THR A 273 9.33 0.91 14.28
CA THR A 273 10.63 0.79 13.63
C THR A 273 10.75 -0.44 12.73
N THR A 274 11.43 -0.21 11.60
CA THR A 274 11.81 -1.22 10.62
C THR A 274 12.94 -2.11 11.12
N VAL A 275 13.94 -1.54 11.80
CA VAL A 275 15.10 -2.26 12.31
C VAL A 275 14.81 -2.89 13.68
N THR A 276 15.28 -4.13 13.86
CA THR A 276 15.14 -4.87 15.13
C THR A 276 16.45 -4.87 15.91
N HIS A 277 16.39 -5.10 17.23
CA HIS A 277 17.59 -5.29 18.06
C HIS A 277 18.51 -6.41 17.55
N GLN A 278 17.94 -7.44 16.93
CA GLN A 278 18.72 -8.51 16.31
C GLN A 278 19.51 -8.00 15.10
N ASN A 279 18.90 -7.17 14.25
CA ASN A 279 19.56 -6.59 13.09
C ASN A 279 20.63 -5.57 13.51
N ALA A 280 20.32 -4.70 14.48
CA ALA A 280 21.30 -3.77 15.06
C ALA A 280 22.51 -4.52 15.67
N GLY A 281 22.26 -5.64 16.34
CA GLY A 281 23.32 -6.52 16.87
C GLY A 281 24.19 -7.14 15.76
N LYS A 282 23.58 -7.60 14.66
CA LYS A 282 24.33 -8.11 13.49
C LYS A 282 25.23 -7.04 12.87
N VAL A 283 24.73 -5.82 12.67
CA VAL A 283 25.51 -4.71 12.09
C VAL A 283 26.68 -4.31 12.99
N THR A 284 26.49 -4.34 14.31
CA THR A 284 27.52 -3.93 15.28
C THR A 284 28.38 -5.08 15.82
N GLY A 285 28.15 -6.32 15.34
CA GLY A 285 28.89 -7.50 15.78
C GLY A 285 28.65 -7.93 17.23
N VAL A 286 27.50 -7.60 17.83
CA VAL A 286 27.17 -7.96 19.22
C VAL A 286 25.89 -8.80 19.33
N PRO A 287 25.74 -9.63 20.38
CA PRO A 287 24.51 -10.38 20.62
C PRO A 287 23.30 -9.46 20.86
N LYS A 288 22.11 -9.92 20.44
CA LYS A 288 20.85 -9.19 20.67
C LYS A 288 20.66 -8.78 22.14
N GLY A 289 20.96 -9.66 23.09
CA GLY A 289 20.82 -9.36 24.52
C GLY A 289 21.70 -8.21 25.01
N THR A 290 22.84 -7.97 24.36
CA THR A 290 23.71 -6.82 24.63
C THR A 290 23.08 -5.52 24.14
N VAL A 291 22.38 -5.57 22.99
CA VAL A 291 21.60 -4.44 22.48
C VAL A 291 20.43 -4.14 23.41
N ASP A 292 19.64 -5.16 23.78
CA ASP A 292 18.47 -5.03 24.66
C ASP A 292 18.86 -4.38 26.01
N SER A 293 19.89 -4.93 26.68
CA SER A 293 20.38 -4.39 27.97
C SER A 293 21.04 -3.01 27.83
N GLY A 294 21.74 -2.78 26.71
CA GLY A 294 22.36 -1.50 26.40
C GLY A 294 21.34 -0.37 26.26
N LEU A 295 20.24 -0.61 25.57
CA LEU A 295 19.15 0.36 25.39
C LEU A 295 18.38 0.61 26.68
N GLN A 296 18.15 -0.43 27.49
CA GLN A 296 17.53 -0.22 28.81
C GLN A 296 18.41 0.67 29.71
N SER A 297 19.73 0.44 29.69
CA SER A 297 20.67 1.29 30.42
C SER A 297 20.70 2.72 29.88
N LEU A 298 20.60 2.88 28.56
CA LEU A 298 20.54 4.19 27.91
C LEU A 298 19.25 4.93 28.28
N PHE A 299 18.11 4.25 28.25
CA PHE A 299 16.82 4.81 28.67
C PHE A 299 16.85 5.29 30.12
N ASN A 300 17.35 4.46 31.04
CA ASN A 300 17.46 4.83 32.45
C ASN A 300 18.39 6.03 32.68
N TYR A 301 19.41 6.21 31.81
CA TYR A 301 20.31 7.36 31.87
C TYR A 301 19.66 8.63 31.30
N LEU A 302 18.96 8.52 30.16
CA LEU A 302 18.35 9.65 29.46
C LEU A 302 17.10 10.18 30.16
N LYS A 303 16.29 9.29 30.74
CA LYS A 303 15.02 9.64 31.37
C LYS A 303 15.11 10.83 32.35
N PRO A 304 15.98 10.84 33.37
CA PRO A 304 16.09 11.99 34.28
C PRO A 304 16.57 13.27 33.57
N LEU A 305 17.46 13.17 32.58
CA LEU A 305 18.00 14.32 31.86
C LEU A 305 16.95 15.02 30.98
N VAL A 306 15.99 14.27 30.46
CA VAL A 306 14.90 14.79 29.65
C VAL A 306 13.74 15.27 30.54
N ASP A 307 13.35 14.47 31.55
CA ASP A 307 12.20 14.75 32.42
C ASP A 307 12.46 15.90 33.43
N GLU A 308 13.71 16.13 33.87
CA GLU A 308 14.04 17.25 34.77
C GLU A 308 14.16 18.58 34.04
N ASN A 309 14.66 18.60 32.80
CA ASN A 309 14.75 19.82 32.00
C ASN A 309 13.38 20.32 31.52
N LEU A 310 12.40 19.42 31.31
CA LEU A 310 11.01 19.77 30.97
C LEU A 310 10.22 20.42 32.12
N LYS A 311 10.74 20.41 33.36
CA LYS A 311 10.11 21.05 34.52
C LYS A 311 10.68 22.43 34.84
N SER A 312 11.73 22.84 34.13
CA SER A 312 12.46 24.10 34.33
C SER A 312 12.18 25.16 33.27
N GLU A 313 11.25 24.89 32.35
CA GLU A 313 10.58 25.85 31.46
C GLU A 313 9.13 26.06 31.92
#